data_AF-A0A087LY32-F1
#
_entry.id   AF-A0A087LY32-F1
#
_cell.length_a   1.000
_cell.length_b   1.000
_cell.length_c   1.000
_cell.angle_alpha   90.00
_cell.angle_beta   90.00
_cell.angle_gamma   90.00
#
_symmetry.space_group_name_H-M   'P 1'
#
loop_
_entity.id
_entity.type
_entity.pdbx_description
1 polymer ?
#
loop_
_entity_poly.entity_id
_entity_poly.type
_entity_poly.pdbx_seq_one_letter_code
_entity_poly.pdbx_strand_id
1 'polypeptide(L)'
;MKKYTPIPADEVGHRAETDVRRRNSYFSRLRKFGEARFRPSGKSREGTRLHVTVDYIEALTSILLMIVSVGILLLTYAGVSMPLSESGEGLLGKAHALSFATIVAVLAWLGWKHIFSIVPRLRKRRMLTGILAGSIYALCITAIDAPFSVLALGGPTAVKLSMADTVESYEDITTAVAGQSSTAAQLVPVMTSQVARFASLADVEVATGAQSGSKGEGKVSETFRQVSTILGTLSTDIQGGMAQANKVQGEISTTLAEMKSYVFITGDIGERSRGVSIAADKIDRLLAQVRQYDYVLSIEATLSILENLVPDQGDASSDFEAVQNRELRVIAEMVKPVADSLRHALANLDGEAVAARPARPLDALEAIRAYWVALLPQWIASIFLDLSPLALLVIQLAGRREVEHLNNDHREGASK
;
A
#
# COMPACT_ATOMS: atom_id res chain seq x y z
N MET A 1 16.76 1.87 -61.07
CA MET A 1 17.09 3.26 -61.46
C MET A 1 16.14 3.73 -62.56
N LYS A 2 15.10 4.50 -62.21
CA LYS A 2 14.22 5.18 -63.19
C LYS A 2 14.70 6.65 -63.30
N LYS A 3 14.96 7.11 -64.52
CA LYS A 3 15.39 8.49 -64.82
C LYS A 3 14.28 9.48 -64.48
N TYR A 4 14.64 10.53 -63.75
CA TYR A 4 13.77 11.66 -63.42
C TYR A 4 13.92 12.72 -64.52
N THR A 5 12.87 12.99 -65.28
CA THR A 5 12.79 14.13 -66.21
C THR A 5 12.13 15.31 -65.49
N PRO A 6 12.76 16.50 -65.46
CA PRO A 6 12.14 17.67 -64.84
C PRO A 6 11.04 18.25 -65.73
N ILE A 7 9.94 18.66 -65.10
CA ILE A 7 8.79 19.34 -65.71
C ILE A 7 9.19 20.81 -65.98
N PRO A 8 8.89 21.37 -67.17
CA PRO A 8 9.27 22.74 -67.51
C PRO A 8 8.46 23.79 -66.70
N ALA A 9 9.12 24.91 -66.38
CA ALA A 9 8.67 25.90 -65.39
C ALA A 9 7.51 26.81 -65.85
N ASP A 10 7.11 26.72 -67.11
CA ASP A 10 6.02 27.48 -67.73
C ASP A 10 4.63 26.88 -67.45
N GLU A 11 4.52 25.56 -67.22
CA GLU A 11 3.24 24.91 -66.88
C GLU A 11 2.81 25.11 -65.41
N VAL A 12 3.74 25.47 -64.51
CA VAL A 12 3.46 25.64 -63.07
C VAL A 12 2.76 26.98 -62.80
N GLY A 13 3.10 28.03 -63.54
CA GLY A 13 2.49 29.36 -63.39
C GLY A 13 1.02 29.42 -63.80
N HIS A 14 0.67 28.79 -64.94
CA HIS A 14 -0.70 28.83 -65.45
C HIS A 14 -1.69 27.96 -64.66
N ARG A 15 -1.24 26.87 -64.05
CA ARG A 15 -2.07 26.07 -63.12
C ARG A 15 -2.31 26.78 -61.78
N ALA A 16 -1.33 27.54 -61.27
CA ALA A 16 -1.49 28.27 -60.03
C ALA A 16 -2.48 29.45 -60.15
N GLU A 17 -2.45 30.20 -61.26
CA GLU A 17 -3.39 31.33 -61.47
C GLU A 17 -4.83 30.88 -61.72
N THR A 18 -5.03 29.75 -62.40
CA THR A 18 -6.39 29.22 -62.66
C THR A 18 -7.06 28.67 -61.40
N ASP A 19 -6.29 28.12 -60.47
CA ASP A 19 -6.81 27.61 -59.19
C ASP A 19 -7.16 28.74 -58.20
N VAL A 20 -6.37 29.82 -58.17
CA VAL A 20 -6.66 31.01 -57.34
C VAL A 20 -7.91 31.74 -57.83
N ARG A 21 -8.11 31.85 -59.15
CA ARG A 21 -9.33 32.43 -59.74
C ARG A 21 -10.58 31.58 -59.48
N ARG A 22 -10.46 30.24 -59.51
CA ARG A 22 -11.56 29.32 -59.16
C ARG A 22 -11.91 29.38 -57.67
N ARG A 23 -10.93 29.47 -56.77
CA ARG A 23 -11.16 29.67 -55.33
C ARG A 23 -11.90 30.97 -55.05
N ASN A 24 -11.48 32.10 -55.61
CA ASN A 24 -12.15 33.40 -55.39
C ASN A 24 -13.58 33.46 -55.97
N SER A 25 -13.85 32.75 -57.06
CA SER A 25 -15.20 32.59 -57.61
C SER A 25 -16.12 31.76 -56.69
N TYR A 26 -15.60 30.71 -56.04
CA TYR A 26 -16.37 29.92 -55.08
C TYR A 26 -16.65 30.69 -53.78
N PHE A 27 -15.65 31.41 -53.25
CA PHE A 27 -15.81 32.20 -52.02
C PHE A 27 -16.75 33.42 -52.21
N SER A 28 -16.76 34.06 -53.38
CA SER A 28 -17.71 35.15 -53.67
C SER A 28 -19.15 34.66 -53.88
N ARG A 29 -19.35 33.45 -54.44
CA ARG A 29 -20.67 32.81 -54.52
C ARG A 29 -21.18 32.33 -53.16
N LEU A 30 -20.31 31.79 -52.30
CA LEU A 30 -20.66 31.42 -50.92
C LEU A 30 -21.02 32.64 -50.06
N ARG A 31 -20.31 33.76 -50.24
CA ARG A 31 -20.64 35.03 -49.58
C ARG A 31 -21.98 35.61 -50.06
N LYS A 32 -22.27 35.56 -51.37
CA LYS A 32 -23.59 35.95 -51.91
C LYS A 32 -24.72 35.01 -51.51
N PHE A 33 -24.47 33.71 -51.33
CA PHE A 33 -25.45 32.75 -50.79
C PHE A 33 -25.73 33.00 -49.30
N GLY A 34 -24.75 33.46 -48.53
CA GLY A 34 -24.92 33.89 -47.13
C GLY A 34 -25.69 35.21 -46.99
N GLU A 35 -25.44 36.19 -47.87
CA GLU A 35 -26.07 37.51 -47.81
C GLU A 35 -27.48 37.56 -48.42
N ALA A 36 -27.78 36.76 -49.45
CA ALA A 36 -29.10 36.77 -50.12
C ALA A 36 -30.21 36.00 -49.36
N ARG A 37 -29.86 35.14 -48.40
CA ARG A 37 -30.83 34.39 -47.57
C ARG A 37 -31.08 35.03 -46.19
N PHE A 38 -30.42 36.14 -45.89
CA PHE A 38 -30.51 36.83 -44.60
C PHE A 38 -30.86 38.32 -44.78
N ARG A 39 -32.12 38.58 -45.14
CA ARG A 39 -32.78 39.85 -44.80
C ARG A 39 -33.97 39.56 -43.87
N PRO A 40 -33.75 39.37 -42.56
CA PRO A 40 -34.83 39.07 -41.63
C PRO A 40 -35.40 40.36 -41.04
N SER A 41 -36.72 40.46 -41.06
CA SER A 41 -37.51 41.33 -40.21
C SER A 41 -37.19 41.06 -38.72
N GLY A 42 -37.02 42.12 -37.93
CA GLY A 42 -36.25 42.14 -36.69
C GLY A 42 -36.72 41.29 -35.49
N LYS A 43 -37.87 40.61 -35.55
CA LYS A 43 -38.42 39.84 -34.41
C LYS A 43 -38.37 38.31 -34.54
N SER A 44 -38.15 37.74 -35.74
CA SER A 44 -38.03 36.27 -35.90
C SER A 44 -36.59 35.75 -35.76
N ARG A 45 -35.61 36.63 -35.54
CA ARG A 45 -34.17 36.30 -35.48
C ARG A 45 -33.75 35.58 -34.21
N GLU A 46 -34.37 35.88 -33.08
CA GLU A 46 -34.00 35.30 -31.79
C GLU A 46 -34.47 33.85 -31.67
N GLY A 47 -35.73 33.57 -32.02
CA GLY A 47 -36.27 32.20 -32.04
C GLY A 47 -35.51 31.26 -32.98
N THR A 48 -35.21 31.68 -34.22
CA THR A 48 -34.46 30.85 -35.17
C THR A 48 -33.00 30.65 -34.75
N ARG A 49 -32.35 31.65 -34.12
CA ARG A 49 -30.99 31.50 -33.58
C ARG A 49 -30.96 30.53 -32.40
N LEU A 50 -31.93 30.62 -31.49
CA LEU A 50 -32.05 29.72 -30.34
C LEU A 50 -32.29 28.27 -30.76
N HIS A 51 -33.15 28.02 -31.75
CA HIS A 51 -33.36 26.66 -32.28
C HIS A 51 -32.08 26.04 -32.88
N VAL A 52 -31.33 26.80 -33.68
CA VAL A 52 -30.03 26.35 -34.22
C VAL A 52 -29.02 26.08 -33.10
N THR A 53 -29.03 26.90 -32.04
CA THR A 53 -28.17 26.67 -30.85
C THR A 53 -28.57 25.41 -30.10
N VAL A 54 -29.86 25.10 -29.96
CA VAL A 54 -30.34 23.88 -29.28
C VAL A 54 -29.97 22.62 -30.07
N ASP A 55 -30.14 22.62 -31.40
CA ASP A 55 -29.76 21.47 -32.24
C ASP A 55 -28.24 21.22 -32.20
N TYR A 56 -27.45 22.30 -32.18
CA TYR A 56 -25.99 22.21 -32.00
C TYR A 56 -25.60 21.64 -30.64
N ILE A 57 -26.28 22.07 -29.56
CA ILE A 57 -26.05 21.55 -28.21
C ILE A 57 -26.42 20.06 -28.15
N GLU A 58 -27.50 19.62 -28.79
CA GLU A 58 -27.92 18.21 -28.82
C GLU A 58 -26.90 17.32 -29.55
N ALA A 59 -26.40 17.77 -30.71
CA ALA A 59 -25.34 17.08 -31.44
C ALA A 59 -24.03 17.01 -30.65
N LEU A 60 -23.60 18.14 -30.05
CA LEU A 60 -22.40 18.21 -29.23
C LEU A 60 -22.51 17.31 -27.98
N THR A 61 -23.69 17.25 -27.36
CA THR A 61 -23.96 16.39 -26.21
C THR A 61 -23.84 14.92 -26.58
N SER A 62 -24.36 14.49 -27.73
CA SER A 62 -24.22 13.10 -28.19
C SER A 62 -22.76 12.70 -28.40
N ILE A 63 -21.94 13.61 -28.94
CA ILE A 63 -20.50 13.38 -29.13
C ILE A 63 -19.80 13.31 -27.77
N LEU A 64 -20.11 14.22 -26.85
CA LEU A 64 -19.48 14.28 -25.53
C LEU A 64 -19.80 13.04 -24.69
N LEU A 65 -21.05 12.56 -24.74
CA LEU A 65 -21.46 11.29 -24.12
C LEU A 65 -20.67 10.09 -24.67
N MET A 66 -20.43 10.06 -25.97
CA MET A 66 -19.63 9.00 -26.59
C MET A 66 -18.17 9.05 -26.09
N ILE A 67 -17.57 10.24 -26.00
CA ILE A 67 -16.21 10.41 -25.49
C ILE A 67 -16.11 9.94 -24.03
N VAL A 68 -17.03 10.36 -23.16
CA VAL A 68 -17.07 9.93 -21.76
C VAL A 68 -17.23 8.41 -21.66
N SER A 69 -18.11 7.82 -22.46
CA SER A 69 -18.34 6.36 -22.44
C SER A 69 -17.12 5.56 -22.91
N VAL A 70 -16.35 6.08 -23.87
CA VAL A 70 -15.06 5.50 -24.25
C VAL A 70 -14.03 5.65 -23.11
N GLY A 71 -14.05 6.77 -22.40
CA GLY A 71 -13.22 6.96 -21.20
C GLY A 71 -13.53 5.92 -20.12
N ILE A 72 -14.82 5.71 -19.80
CA ILE A 72 -15.30 4.66 -18.89
C ILE A 72 -14.78 3.31 -19.38
N LEU A 73 -15.04 2.93 -20.64
CA LEU A 73 -14.58 1.67 -21.23
C LEU A 73 -13.08 1.40 -20.97
N LEU A 74 -12.23 2.39 -21.21
CA LEU A 74 -10.78 2.25 -21.05
C LEU A 74 -10.38 2.08 -19.58
N LEU A 75 -10.99 2.85 -18.68
CA LEU A 75 -10.70 2.80 -17.25
C LEU A 75 -11.26 1.53 -16.61
N THR A 76 -12.50 1.16 -16.87
CA THR A 76 -13.09 -0.09 -16.37
C THR A 76 -12.28 -1.29 -16.87
N TYR A 77 -11.85 -1.29 -18.15
CA TYR A 77 -11.01 -2.35 -18.69
C TYR A 77 -9.68 -2.44 -17.95
N ALA A 78 -8.96 -1.31 -17.81
CA ALA A 78 -7.69 -1.28 -17.10
C ALA A 78 -7.83 -1.77 -15.66
N GLY A 79 -8.86 -1.30 -14.93
CA GLY A 79 -9.13 -1.68 -13.55
C GLY A 79 -9.44 -3.16 -13.40
N VAL A 80 -10.35 -3.70 -14.20
CA VAL A 80 -10.73 -5.13 -14.12
C VAL A 80 -9.61 -6.05 -14.61
N SER A 81 -8.83 -5.60 -15.59
CA SER A 81 -7.73 -6.41 -16.15
C SER A 81 -6.57 -6.61 -15.17
N MET A 82 -6.38 -5.68 -14.22
CA MET A 82 -5.25 -5.72 -13.28
C MET A 82 -5.29 -6.96 -12.37
N PRO A 83 -6.35 -7.22 -11.58
CA PRO A 83 -6.43 -8.44 -10.76
C PRO A 83 -6.45 -9.74 -11.59
N LEU A 84 -7.12 -9.74 -12.74
CA LEU A 84 -7.20 -10.92 -13.62
C LEU A 84 -5.86 -11.26 -14.29
N SER A 85 -4.99 -10.26 -14.45
CA SER A 85 -3.63 -10.49 -14.93
C SER A 85 -2.75 -11.13 -13.86
N GLU A 86 -3.03 -10.87 -12.58
CA GLU A 86 -2.31 -11.45 -11.45
C GLU A 86 -2.73 -12.90 -11.17
N SER A 87 -3.99 -13.26 -11.41
CA SER A 87 -4.50 -14.63 -11.25
C SER A 87 -4.05 -15.61 -12.35
N GLY A 88 -3.34 -15.15 -13.38
CA GLY A 88 -2.80 -15.99 -14.45
C GLY A 88 -3.80 -16.39 -15.53
N GLU A 89 -4.99 -15.76 -15.59
CA GLU A 89 -6.07 -16.11 -16.54
C GLU A 89 -5.79 -15.78 -18.02
N GLY A 90 -4.58 -15.33 -18.36
CA GLY A 90 -4.09 -15.20 -19.73
C GLY A 90 -5.03 -14.41 -20.66
N LEU A 91 -5.34 -14.98 -21.83
CA LEU A 91 -6.23 -14.35 -22.83
C LEU A 91 -7.71 -14.35 -22.41
N LEU A 92 -8.15 -15.35 -21.65
CA LEU A 92 -9.54 -15.49 -21.21
C LEU A 92 -9.92 -14.40 -20.19
N GLY A 93 -9.04 -14.14 -19.21
CA GLY A 93 -9.25 -13.05 -18.25
C GLY A 93 -9.34 -11.68 -18.94
N LYS A 94 -8.50 -11.43 -19.95
CA LYS A 94 -8.56 -10.20 -20.77
C LYS A 94 -9.87 -10.08 -21.56
N ALA A 95 -10.41 -11.20 -22.06
CA ALA A 95 -11.69 -11.21 -22.75
C ALA A 95 -12.87 -10.93 -21.80
N HIS A 96 -12.84 -11.46 -20.57
CA HIS A 96 -13.83 -11.16 -19.54
C HIS A 96 -13.79 -9.68 -19.14
N ALA A 97 -12.59 -9.12 -18.91
CA ALA A 97 -12.41 -7.70 -18.61
C ALA A 97 -12.98 -6.80 -19.72
N LEU A 98 -12.68 -7.11 -20.98
CA LEU A 98 -13.19 -6.35 -22.12
C LEU A 98 -14.72 -6.44 -22.23
N SER A 99 -15.28 -7.64 -22.03
CA SER A 99 -16.73 -7.85 -22.08
C SER A 99 -17.45 -7.05 -21.00
N PHE A 100 -16.95 -7.10 -19.76
CA PHE A 100 -17.49 -6.34 -18.65
C PHE A 100 -17.41 -4.83 -18.89
N ALA A 101 -16.23 -4.33 -19.28
CA ALA A 101 -16.03 -2.92 -19.57
C ALA A 101 -16.94 -2.42 -20.70
N THR A 102 -17.14 -3.24 -21.74
CA THR A 102 -18.07 -2.91 -22.85
C THR A 102 -19.51 -2.81 -22.37
N ILE A 103 -19.96 -3.72 -21.50
CA ILE A 103 -21.30 -3.67 -20.93
C ILE A 103 -21.50 -2.39 -20.11
N VAL A 104 -20.55 -2.06 -19.22
CA VAL A 104 -20.63 -0.84 -18.38
C VAL A 104 -20.66 0.41 -19.24
N ALA A 105 -19.78 0.52 -20.25
CA ALA A 105 -19.72 1.67 -21.15
C ALA A 105 -21.00 1.83 -22.00
N VAL A 106 -21.56 0.72 -22.52
CA VAL A 106 -22.82 0.76 -23.28
C VAL A 106 -23.99 1.14 -22.40
N LEU A 107 -24.07 0.61 -21.17
CA LEU A 107 -25.10 0.99 -20.21
C LEU A 107 -24.98 2.47 -19.85
N ALA A 108 -23.79 2.96 -19.53
CA ALA A 108 -23.55 4.37 -19.25
C ALA A 108 -24.01 5.27 -20.41
N TRP A 109 -23.58 4.97 -21.64
CA TRP A 109 -24.00 5.72 -22.82
C TRP A 109 -25.52 5.70 -23.03
N LEU A 110 -26.12 4.50 -23.00
CA LEU A 110 -27.54 4.29 -23.26
C LEU A 110 -28.40 4.99 -22.21
N GLY A 111 -28.02 4.86 -20.95
CA GLY A 111 -28.70 5.46 -19.83
C GLY A 111 -28.68 6.97 -19.87
N TRP A 112 -27.51 7.58 -20.05
CA TRP A 112 -27.42 9.03 -20.23
C TRP A 112 -28.21 9.49 -21.46
N LYS A 113 -28.08 8.80 -22.60
CA LYS A 113 -28.88 9.11 -23.80
C LYS A 113 -30.39 9.09 -23.54
N HIS A 114 -30.89 8.12 -22.76
CA HIS A 114 -32.30 8.06 -22.38
C HIS A 114 -32.69 9.18 -21.43
N ILE A 115 -31.87 9.49 -20.44
CA ILE A 115 -32.10 10.59 -19.50
C ILE A 115 -32.19 11.92 -20.28
N PHE A 116 -31.25 12.20 -21.19
CA PHE A 116 -31.27 13.39 -22.05
C PHE A 116 -32.48 13.44 -23.00
N SER A 117 -32.98 12.28 -23.45
CA SER A 117 -34.17 12.22 -24.31
C SER A 117 -35.48 12.41 -23.55
N ILE A 118 -35.60 11.81 -22.36
CA ILE A 118 -36.86 11.70 -21.61
C ILE A 118 -37.04 12.90 -20.67
N VAL A 119 -36.03 13.24 -19.85
CA VAL A 119 -36.17 14.24 -18.76
C VAL A 119 -36.64 15.61 -19.29
N PRO A 120 -36.08 16.15 -20.39
CA PRO A 120 -36.52 17.46 -20.89
C PRO A 120 -37.95 17.47 -21.44
N ARG A 121 -38.57 16.31 -21.71
CA ARG A 121 -39.94 16.21 -22.25
C ARG A 121 -41.01 16.12 -21.15
N LEU A 122 -40.61 15.89 -19.91
CA LEU A 122 -41.54 15.69 -18.78
C LEU A 122 -41.95 17.03 -18.16
N ARG A 123 -43.22 17.16 -17.76
CA ARG A 123 -43.79 18.37 -17.14
C ARG A 123 -44.17 18.14 -15.67
N LYS A 124 -44.05 19.20 -14.85
CA LYS A 124 -44.53 19.27 -13.45
C LYS A 124 -44.09 18.06 -12.60
N ARG A 125 -45.01 17.37 -11.92
CA ARG A 125 -44.71 16.22 -11.03
C ARG A 125 -43.97 15.07 -11.73
N ARG A 126 -44.19 14.87 -13.04
CA ARG A 126 -43.50 13.80 -13.80
C ARG A 126 -42.02 14.13 -14.04
N MET A 127 -41.65 15.41 -14.06
CA MET A 127 -40.26 15.84 -14.19
C MET A 127 -39.47 15.52 -12.92
N LEU A 128 -40.06 15.75 -11.73
CA LEU A 128 -39.47 15.37 -10.45
C LEU A 128 -39.20 13.86 -10.38
N THR A 129 -40.17 13.02 -10.77
CA THR A 129 -39.96 11.57 -10.82
C THR A 129 -38.90 11.16 -11.84
N GLY A 130 -38.82 11.86 -12.99
CA GLY A 130 -37.79 11.62 -14.01
C GLY A 130 -36.38 11.99 -13.54
N ILE A 131 -36.24 13.12 -12.84
CA ILE A 131 -34.96 13.53 -12.23
C ILE A 131 -34.56 12.53 -11.15
N LEU A 132 -35.48 12.14 -10.26
CA LEU A 132 -35.20 11.17 -9.21
C LEU A 132 -34.76 9.82 -9.78
N ALA A 133 -35.47 9.30 -10.79
CA ALA A 133 -35.09 8.06 -11.47
C ALA A 133 -33.73 8.19 -12.17
N GLY A 134 -33.46 9.32 -12.83
CA GLY A 134 -32.17 9.61 -13.44
C GLY A 134 -31.03 9.71 -12.43
N SER A 135 -31.27 10.32 -11.26
CA SER A 135 -30.30 10.39 -10.16
C SER A 135 -29.99 9.01 -9.57
N ILE A 136 -31.01 8.18 -9.34
CA ILE A 136 -30.80 6.79 -8.88
C ILE A 136 -29.98 6.02 -9.91
N TYR A 137 -30.32 6.15 -11.19
CA TYR A 137 -29.59 5.50 -12.26
C TYR A 137 -28.12 5.94 -12.34
N ALA A 138 -27.85 7.24 -12.25
CA ALA A 138 -26.49 7.78 -12.21
C ALA A 138 -25.71 7.24 -11.00
N LEU A 139 -26.33 7.20 -9.81
CA LEU A 139 -25.72 6.61 -8.61
C LEU A 139 -25.42 5.11 -8.79
N CYS A 140 -26.30 4.35 -9.44
CA CYS A 140 -26.06 2.94 -9.72
C CYS A 140 -24.87 2.74 -10.65
N ILE A 141 -24.75 3.52 -11.73
CA ILE A 141 -23.56 3.45 -12.61
C ILE A 141 -22.31 3.79 -11.82
N THR A 142 -22.31 4.92 -11.10
CA THR A 142 -21.14 5.34 -10.33
C THR A 142 -20.72 4.32 -9.28
N ALA A 143 -21.69 3.68 -8.60
CA ALA A 143 -21.38 2.63 -7.64
C ALA A 143 -20.73 1.39 -8.28
N ILE A 144 -21.09 1.09 -9.53
CA ILE A 144 -20.52 -0.04 -10.28
C ILE A 144 -19.15 0.31 -10.85
N ASP A 145 -19.00 1.47 -11.51
CA ASP A 145 -17.78 1.83 -12.22
C ASP A 145 -16.68 2.37 -11.32
N ALA A 146 -17.02 3.25 -10.37
CA ALA A 146 -16.03 4.03 -9.64
C ALA A 146 -14.93 3.20 -8.97
N PRO A 147 -15.21 2.04 -8.33
CA PRO A 147 -14.16 1.19 -7.78
C PRO A 147 -13.14 0.72 -8.83
N PHE A 148 -13.57 0.38 -10.05
CA PHE A 148 -12.69 -0.12 -11.11
C PHE A 148 -11.90 1.02 -11.77
N SER A 149 -12.54 2.17 -11.98
CA SER A 149 -11.87 3.36 -12.48
C SER A 149 -10.81 3.87 -11.50
N VAL A 150 -11.08 3.81 -10.19
CA VAL A 150 -10.06 4.06 -9.15
C VAL A 150 -8.97 3.01 -9.17
N LEU A 151 -9.29 1.74 -9.41
CA LEU A 151 -8.29 0.68 -9.56
C LEU A 151 -7.35 0.93 -10.74
N ALA A 152 -7.87 1.39 -11.87
CA ALA A 152 -7.05 1.77 -13.02
C ALA A 152 -6.12 2.96 -12.72
N LEU A 153 -6.63 4.00 -12.05
CA LEU A 153 -5.91 5.26 -11.84
C LEU A 153 -4.97 5.21 -10.63
N GLY A 154 -5.41 4.52 -9.57
CA GLY A 154 -4.82 4.56 -8.23
C GLY A 154 -4.22 3.24 -7.79
N GLY A 155 -4.56 2.11 -8.41
CA GLY A 155 -4.08 0.77 -8.04
C GLY A 155 -2.56 0.69 -7.86
N PRO A 156 -1.74 1.13 -8.83
CA PRO A 156 -0.28 1.07 -8.70
C PRO A 156 0.26 1.94 -7.55
N THR A 157 -0.42 3.05 -7.25
CA THR A 157 -0.05 3.91 -6.12
C THR A 157 -0.43 3.26 -4.80
N ALA A 158 -1.60 2.62 -4.73
CA ALA A 158 -2.06 1.88 -3.55
C ALA A 158 -1.12 0.72 -3.21
N VAL A 159 -0.73 -0.08 -4.21
CA VAL A 159 0.25 -1.16 -4.03
C VAL A 159 1.62 -0.60 -3.60
N LYS A 160 2.05 0.54 -4.15
CA LYS A 160 3.29 1.18 -3.70
C LYS A 160 3.24 1.59 -2.22
N LEU A 161 2.09 2.07 -1.74
CA LEU A 161 1.90 2.37 -0.31
C LEU A 161 1.93 1.10 0.54
N SER A 162 1.30 0.02 0.10
CA SER A 162 1.33 -1.27 0.81
C SER A 162 2.74 -1.86 0.90
N MET A 163 3.53 -1.72 -0.17
CA MET A 163 4.94 -2.12 -0.17
C MET A 163 5.77 -1.30 0.81
N ALA A 164 5.54 0.02 0.88
CA ALA A 164 6.25 0.90 1.82
C ALA A 164 5.93 0.54 3.27
N ASP A 165 4.66 0.31 3.59
CA ASP A 165 4.20 -0.14 4.91
C ASP A 165 4.79 -1.51 5.29
N THR A 166 4.88 -2.42 4.31
CA THR A 166 5.55 -3.72 4.52
C THR A 166 7.03 -3.52 4.86
N VAL A 167 7.74 -2.66 4.12
CA VAL A 167 9.15 -2.35 4.40
C VAL A 167 9.32 -1.77 5.80
N GLU A 168 8.49 -0.80 6.18
CA GLU A 168 8.50 -0.18 7.52
C GLU A 168 8.30 -1.22 8.62
N SER A 169 7.33 -2.12 8.45
CA SER A 169 7.10 -3.22 9.39
C SER A 169 8.34 -4.11 9.57
N TYR A 170 9.07 -4.43 8.50
CA TYR A 170 10.31 -5.21 8.59
C TYR A 170 11.49 -4.43 9.18
N GLU A 171 11.55 -3.11 9.00
CA GLU A 171 12.51 -2.24 9.68
C GLU A 171 12.31 -2.28 11.20
N ASP A 172 11.06 -2.18 11.65
CA ASP A 172 10.72 -2.22 13.07
C ASP A 172 11.07 -3.57 13.70
N ILE A 173 10.72 -4.68 13.04
CA ILE A 173 11.05 -6.04 13.49
C ILE A 173 12.57 -6.21 13.58
N THR A 174 13.30 -5.79 12.55
CA THR A 174 14.76 -5.94 12.50
C THR A 174 15.44 -5.10 13.58
N THR A 175 14.91 -3.90 13.85
CA THR A 175 15.39 -3.01 14.91
C THR A 175 15.16 -3.62 16.29
N ALA A 176 13.98 -4.21 16.52
CA ALA A 176 13.68 -4.90 17.78
C ALA A 176 14.64 -6.08 18.03
N VAL A 177 14.91 -6.91 17.01
CA VAL A 177 15.86 -8.04 17.13
C VAL A 177 17.30 -7.56 17.38
N ALA A 178 17.70 -6.46 16.74
CA ALA A 178 19.00 -5.84 17.01
C ALA A 178 19.10 -5.30 18.45
N GLY A 179 18.01 -4.74 18.99
CA GLY A 179 17.88 -4.30 20.37
C GLY A 179 18.11 -5.44 21.36
N GLN A 180 17.41 -6.57 21.18
CA GLN A 180 17.59 -7.78 22.00
C GLN A 180 19.05 -8.26 22.02
N SER A 181 19.68 -8.29 20.85
CA SER A 181 21.09 -8.70 20.72
C SER A 181 22.04 -7.75 21.44
N SER A 182 21.75 -6.44 21.45
CA SER A 182 22.51 -5.45 22.21
C SER A 182 22.35 -5.64 23.72
N THR A 183 21.14 -5.94 24.18
CA THR A 183 20.86 -6.25 25.60
C THR A 183 21.63 -7.48 26.05
N ALA A 184 21.64 -8.55 25.25
CA ALA A 184 22.42 -9.76 25.54
C ALA A 184 23.94 -9.48 25.58
N ALA A 185 24.45 -8.62 24.70
CA ALA A 185 25.86 -8.22 24.67
C ALA A 185 26.34 -7.62 26.00
N GLN A 186 25.47 -6.88 26.69
CA GLN A 186 25.79 -6.22 27.95
C GLN A 186 25.94 -7.21 29.11
N LEU A 187 25.42 -8.44 28.99
CA LEU A 187 25.55 -9.48 30.01
C LEU A 187 26.93 -10.13 30.02
N VAL A 188 27.58 -10.23 28.86
CA VAL A 188 28.90 -10.86 28.71
C VAL A 188 29.96 -10.26 29.66
N PRO A 189 30.18 -8.93 29.73
CA PRO A 189 31.16 -8.36 30.66
C PRO A 189 30.79 -8.58 32.13
N VAL A 190 29.50 -8.54 32.46
CA VAL A 190 29.01 -8.82 33.83
C VAL A 190 29.35 -10.26 34.21
N MET A 191 29.06 -11.22 33.34
CA MET A 191 29.31 -12.63 33.61
C MET A 191 30.79 -12.97 33.69
N THR A 192 31.62 -12.47 32.77
CA THR A 192 33.08 -12.65 32.81
C THR A 192 33.68 -12.11 34.11
N SER A 193 33.18 -11.00 34.63
CA SER A 193 33.55 -10.49 35.96
C SER A 193 33.15 -11.44 37.09
N GLN A 194 31.93 -12.01 37.04
CA GLN A 194 31.50 -12.98 38.06
C GLN A 194 32.29 -14.30 37.99
N VAL A 195 32.63 -14.79 36.80
CA VAL A 195 33.51 -15.96 36.61
C VAL A 195 34.84 -15.74 37.33
N ALA A 196 35.51 -14.62 37.06
CA ALA A 196 36.78 -14.29 37.70
C ALA A 196 36.65 -14.17 39.23
N ARG A 197 35.54 -13.59 39.71
CA ARG A 197 35.25 -13.47 41.14
C ARG A 197 35.07 -14.83 41.82
N PHE A 198 34.27 -15.73 41.26
CA PHE A 198 34.04 -17.06 41.85
C PHE A 198 35.29 -17.94 41.79
N ALA A 199 36.08 -17.86 40.71
CA ALA A 199 37.39 -18.52 40.66
C ALA A 199 38.32 -18.02 41.77
N SER A 200 38.40 -16.70 41.99
CA SER A 200 39.20 -16.12 43.07
C SER A 200 38.68 -16.51 44.45
N LEU A 201 37.35 -16.56 44.66
CA LEU A 201 36.76 -17.01 45.91
C LEU A 201 37.10 -18.48 46.21
N ALA A 202 37.11 -19.34 45.19
CA ALA A 202 37.54 -20.73 45.35
C ALA A 202 39.01 -20.82 45.81
N ASP A 203 39.91 -20.08 45.18
CA ASP A 203 41.34 -20.12 45.52
C ASP A 203 41.62 -19.55 46.92
N VAL A 204 40.92 -18.47 47.31
CA VAL A 204 41.00 -17.91 48.67
C VAL A 204 40.47 -18.89 49.71
N GLU A 205 39.37 -19.59 49.41
CA GLU A 205 38.79 -20.60 50.31
C GLU A 205 39.77 -21.75 50.55
N VAL A 206 40.42 -22.27 49.51
CA VAL A 206 41.46 -23.30 49.67
C VAL A 206 42.63 -22.82 50.53
N ALA A 207 43.09 -21.59 50.32
CA ALA A 207 44.25 -21.04 51.03
C ALA A 207 43.97 -20.69 52.50
N THR A 208 42.77 -20.22 52.81
CA THR A 208 42.45 -19.59 54.10
C THR A 208 41.38 -20.32 54.90
N GLY A 209 40.48 -21.06 54.27
CA GLY A 209 39.30 -21.64 54.91
C GLY A 209 38.36 -20.58 55.46
N ALA A 210 38.28 -19.39 54.82
CA ALA A 210 37.58 -18.24 55.37
C ALA A 210 36.08 -18.50 55.60
N GLN A 211 35.44 -19.36 54.79
CA GLN A 211 34.01 -19.67 54.88
C GLN A 211 33.73 -21.03 55.51
N SER A 212 34.53 -22.05 55.24
CA SER A 212 34.40 -23.41 55.80
C SER A 212 35.09 -23.59 57.15
N GLY A 213 35.88 -22.61 57.60
CA GLY A 213 36.67 -22.68 58.84
C GLY A 213 37.85 -23.65 58.79
N SER A 214 38.10 -24.31 57.65
CA SER A 214 39.19 -25.26 57.46
C SER A 214 39.93 -25.01 56.14
N LYS A 215 41.26 -25.12 56.15
CA LYS A 215 42.08 -24.93 54.94
C LYS A 215 42.08 -26.19 54.09
N GLY A 216 42.21 -26.01 52.77
CA GLY A 216 42.31 -27.10 51.80
C GLY A 216 41.11 -27.16 50.86
N GLU A 217 41.15 -28.12 49.94
CA GLU A 217 40.03 -28.37 49.02
C GLU A 217 38.84 -28.93 49.79
N GLY A 218 37.70 -28.27 49.65
CA GLY A 218 36.45 -28.64 50.30
C GLY A 218 35.24 -28.42 49.41
N LYS A 219 34.07 -28.78 49.94
CA LYS A 219 32.79 -28.67 49.22
C LYS A 219 32.51 -27.23 48.78
N VAL A 220 32.84 -26.24 49.61
CA VAL A 220 32.63 -24.81 49.31
C VAL A 220 33.50 -24.32 48.15
N SER A 221 34.80 -24.64 48.16
CA SER A 221 35.70 -24.28 47.06
C SER A 221 35.29 -24.98 45.75
N GLU A 222 34.81 -26.23 45.83
CA GLU A 222 34.32 -26.97 44.67
C GLU A 222 33.04 -26.34 44.11
N THR A 223 32.09 -25.93 44.96
CA THR A 223 30.89 -25.23 44.50
C THR A 223 31.22 -23.89 43.85
N PHE A 224 32.19 -23.12 44.38
CA PHE A 224 32.64 -21.89 43.72
C PHE A 224 33.28 -22.16 42.35
N ARG A 225 34.11 -23.21 42.21
CA ARG A 225 34.65 -23.66 40.91
C ARG A 225 33.53 -24.09 39.95
N GLN A 226 32.51 -24.79 40.45
CA GLN A 226 31.35 -25.21 39.68
C GLN A 226 30.58 -24.01 39.14
N VAL A 227 30.25 -23.02 39.99
CA VAL A 227 29.56 -21.78 39.57
C VAL A 227 30.40 -21.01 38.55
N SER A 228 31.71 -20.87 38.79
CA SER A 228 32.62 -20.25 37.82
C SER A 228 32.60 -20.94 36.46
N THR A 229 32.56 -22.28 36.44
CA THR A 229 32.52 -23.07 35.22
C THR A 229 31.19 -22.90 34.48
N ILE A 230 30.06 -22.98 35.21
CA ILE A 230 28.71 -22.77 34.66
C ILE A 230 28.59 -21.39 33.99
N LEU A 231 29.01 -20.33 34.69
CA LEU A 231 28.97 -18.97 34.15
C LEU A 231 29.95 -18.77 32.98
N GLY A 232 31.08 -19.46 32.98
CA GLY A 232 32.06 -19.46 31.88
C GLY A 232 31.50 -20.12 30.61
N THR A 233 30.80 -21.25 30.77
CA THR A 233 30.10 -21.92 29.66
C THR A 233 29.01 -21.01 29.09
N LEU A 234 28.13 -20.44 29.93
CA LEU A 234 27.10 -19.52 29.45
C LEU A 234 27.70 -18.31 28.72
N SER A 235 28.81 -17.74 29.22
CA SER A 235 29.48 -16.62 28.56
C SER A 235 30.00 -17.00 27.17
N THR A 236 30.52 -18.23 27.03
CA THR A 236 31.02 -18.74 25.75
C THR A 236 29.87 -18.99 24.78
N ASP A 237 28.77 -19.55 25.27
CA ASP A 237 27.57 -19.82 24.48
C ASP A 237 26.92 -18.52 23.97
N ILE A 238 26.78 -17.51 24.84
CA ILE A 238 26.26 -16.19 24.45
C ILE A 238 27.15 -15.56 23.38
N GLN A 239 28.49 -15.56 23.56
CA GLN A 239 29.42 -15.01 22.58
C GLN A 239 29.35 -15.75 21.23
N GLY A 240 29.25 -17.08 21.26
CA GLY A 240 29.09 -17.93 20.08
C GLY A 240 27.78 -17.64 19.34
N GLY A 241 26.66 -17.58 20.07
CA GLY A 241 25.34 -17.25 19.55
C GLY A 241 25.31 -15.85 18.92
N MET A 242 25.85 -14.85 19.61
CA MET A 242 25.98 -13.48 19.09
C MET A 242 26.82 -13.41 17.80
N ALA A 243 27.93 -14.16 17.73
CA ALA A 243 28.76 -14.17 16.52
C ALA A 243 28.01 -14.74 15.30
N GLN A 244 27.14 -15.74 15.49
CA GLN A 244 26.29 -16.26 14.41
C GLN A 244 25.13 -15.30 14.09
N ALA A 245 24.46 -14.75 15.12
CA ALA A 245 23.40 -13.77 14.95
C ALA A 245 23.88 -12.54 14.16
N ASN A 246 25.08 -12.03 14.44
CA ASN A 246 25.68 -10.90 13.72
C ASN A 246 25.88 -11.17 12.22
N LYS A 247 26.23 -12.41 11.83
CA LYS A 247 26.36 -12.77 10.41
C LYS A 247 24.99 -12.73 9.71
N VAL A 248 23.99 -13.35 10.34
CA VAL A 248 22.61 -13.36 9.81
C VAL A 248 22.03 -11.95 9.76
N GLN A 249 22.32 -11.10 10.75
CA GLN A 249 21.90 -9.69 10.77
C GLN A 249 22.46 -8.89 9.58
N GLY A 250 23.70 -9.20 9.14
CA GLY A 250 24.28 -8.62 7.92
C GLY A 250 23.50 -9.01 6.65
N GLU A 251 23.07 -10.26 6.56
CA GLU A 251 22.24 -10.75 5.46
C GLU A 251 20.82 -10.15 5.48
N ILE A 252 20.23 -10.00 6.66
CA ILE A 252 18.95 -9.30 6.86
C ILE A 252 19.08 -7.86 6.38
N SER A 253 20.11 -7.14 6.81
CA SER A 253 20.34 -5.74 6.43
C SER A 253 20.50 -5.57 4.91
N THR A 254 21.23 -6.49 4.27
CA THR A 254 21.40 -6.51 2.81
C THR A 254 20.07 -6.76 2.11
N THR A 255 19.32 -7.78 2.56
CA THR A 255 18.02 -8.13 1.99
C THR A 255 16.98 -7.03 2.20
N LEU A 256 17.02 -6.33 3.34
CA LEU A 256 16.16 -5.18 3.62
C LEU A 256 16.49 -3.99 2.70
N ALA A 257 17.76 -3.75 2.39
CA ALA A 257 18.15 -2.75 1.40
C ALA A 257 17.65 -3.12 -0.01
N GLU A 258 17.74 -4.40 -0.40
CA GLU A 258 17.15 -4.92 -1.64
C GLU A 258 15.63 -4.71 -1.64
N MET A 259 14.95 -5.04 -0.54
CA MET A 259 13.51 -4.86 -0.37
C MET A 259 13.09 -3.38 -0.55
N LYS A 260 13.80 -2.45 0.10
CA LYS A 260 13.61 -0.99 -0.07
C LYS A 260 13.74 -0.58 -1.53
N SER A 261 14.70 -1.13 -2.26
CA SER A 261 14.93 -0.78 -3.66
C SER A 261 13.70 -1.04 -4.53
N TYR A 262 12.96 -2.12 -4.30
CA TYR A 262 11.74 -2.43 -5.06
C TYR A 262 10.65 -1.36 -4.93
N VAL A 263 10.61 -0.61 -3.82
CA VAL A 263 9.68 0.50 -3.60
C VAL A 263 10.02 1.72 -4.47
N PHE A 264 11.30 1.90 -4.81
CA PHE A 264 11.78 3.09 -5.53
C PHE A 264 12.02 2.88 -7.02
N ILE A 265 12.36 1.67 -7.46
CA ILE A 265 12.61 1.40 -8.88
C ILE A 265 11.36 1.65 -9.73
N THR A 266 11.59 2.06 -10.98
CA THR A 266 10.54 2.18 -11.99
C THR A 266 10.38 0.83 -12.69
N GLY A 267 9.15 0.41 -12.96
CA GLY A 267 8.86 -0.86 -13.62
C GLY A 267 7.44 -1.33 -13.32
N ASP A 268 7.13 -2.55 -13.75
CA ASP A 268 5.85 -3.20 -13.47
C ASP A 268 5.63 -3.32 -11.96
N ILE A 269 4.48 -2.83 -11.49
CA ILE A 269 4.18 -2.78 -10.05
C ILE A 269 3.98 -4.19 -9.48
N GLY A 270 3.46 -5.14 -10.26
CA GLY A 270 3.26 -6.52 -9.85
C GLY A 270 4.58 -7.27 -9.66
N GLU A 271 5.54 -7.09 -10.58
CA GLU A 271 6.90 -7.63 -10.43
C GLU A 271 7.61 -7.08 -9.19
N ARG A 272 7.47 -5.77 -8.95
CA ARG A 272 8.07 -5.10 -7.79
C ARG A 272 7.45 -5.57 -6.48
N SER A 273 6.12 -5.64 -6.42
CA SER A 273 5.39 -6.18 -5.26
C SER A 273 5.82 -7.63 -4.96
N ARG A 274 5.95 -8.47 -5.99
CA ARG A 274 6.47 -9.83 -5.85
C ARG A 274 7.91 -9.85 -5.33
N GLY A 275 8.77 -8.94 -5.80
CA GLY A 275 10.13 -8.78 -5.30
C GLY A 275 10.17 -8.47 -3.80
N VAL A 276 9.28 -7.58 -3.33
CA VAL A 276 9.12 -7.28 -1.89
C VAL A 276 8.67 -8.52 -1.12
N SER A 277 7.70 -9.28 -1.62
CA SER A 277 7.25 -10.53 -0.98
C SER A 277 8.37 -11.58 -0.86
N ILE A 278 9.17 -11.75 -1.92
CA ILE A 278 10.32 -12.68 -1.92
C ILE A 278 11.38 -12.25 -0.89
N ALA A 279 11.67 -10.94 -0.84
CA ALA A 279 12.61 -10.40 0.14
C ALA A 279 12.07 -10.57 1.57
N ALA A 280 10.78 -10.33 1.80
CA ALA A 280 10.11 -10.56 3.08
C ALA A 280 10.18 -12.04 3.51
N ASP A 281 9.89 -13.00 2.61
CA ASP A 281 10.04 -14.43 2.87
C ASP A 281 11.49 -14.82 3.22
N LYS A 282 12.48 -14.15 2.62
CA LYS A 282 13.89 -14.36 2.94
C LYS A 282 14.22 -13.79 4.32
N ILE A 283 13.75 -12.58 4.65
CA ILE A 283 13.94 -11.99 5.98
C ILE A 283 13.28 -12.84 7.05
N ASP A 284 12.07 -13.35 6.85
CA ASP A 284 11.40 -14.23 7.82
C ASP A 284 12.20 -15.50 8.12
N ARG A 285 12.80 -16.11 7.08
CA ARG A 285 13.68 -17.28 7.25
C ARG A 285 14.95 -16.93 8.03
N LEU A 286 15.56 -15.78 7.72
CA LEU A 286 16.76 -15.31 8.43
C LEU A 286 16.44 -14.96 9.89
N LEU A 287 15.30 -14.30 10.15
CA LEU A 287 14.82 -14.01 11.51
C LEU A 287 14.55 -15.30 12.29
N ALA A 288 13.95 -16.30 11.66
CA ALA A 288 13.77 -17.62 12.26
C ALA A 288 15.12 -18.28 12.58
N GLN A 289 16.14 -18.07 11.75
CA GLN A 289 17.50 -18.55 12.01
C GLN A 289 18.17 -17.80 13.17
N VAL A 290 18.00 -16.47 13.28
CA VAL A 290 18.48 -15.70 14.45
C VAL A 290 17.87 -16.24 15.74
N ARG A 291 16.56 -16.50 15.73
CA ARG A 291 15.84 -17.10 16.86
C ARG A 291 16.28 -18.52 17.22
N GLN A 292 16.96 -19.24 16.32
CA GLN A 292 17.52 -20.56 16.64
C GLN A 292 18.84 -20.48 17.41
N TYR A 293 19.57 -19.35 17.33
CA TYR A 293 20.79 -19.13 18.11
C TYR A 293 20.48 -18.67 19.54
N ASP A 294 19.41 -19.22 20.10
CA ASP A 294 18.73 -18.67 21.26
C ASP A 294 19.56 -18.83 22.53
N TYR A 295 20.26 -17.76 22.89
CA TYR A 295 20.93 -17.66 24.17
C TYR A 295 19.92 -17.56 25.33
N VAL A 296 18.64 -17.27 25.06
CA VAL A 296 17.57 -17.29 26.07
C VAL A 296 17.49 -18.68 26.72
N LEU A 297 17.50 -19.75 25.92
CA LEU A 297 17.45 -21.12 26.45
C LEU A 297 18.67 -21.44 27.33
N SER A 298 19.86 -20.98 26.94
CA SER A 298 21.07 -21.15 27.76
C SER A 298 21.01 -20.34 29.07
N ILE A 299 20.46 -19.13 29.02
CA ILE A 299 20.23 -18.28 30.20
C ILE A 299 19.23 -18.95 31.15
N GLU A 300 18.11 -19.46 30.63
CA GLU A 300 17.09 -20.19 31.40
C GLU A 300 17.67 -21.46 32.05
N ALA A 301 18.40 -22.27 31.28
CA ALA A 301 19.05 -23.48 31.79
C ALA A 301 20.04 -23.15 32.90
N THR A 302 20.85 -22.10 32.71
CA THR A 302 21.82 -21.65 33.72
C THR A 302 21.13 -21.12 34.97
N LEU A 303 20.07 -20.32 34.82
CA LEU A 303 19.26 -19.81 35.93
C LEU A 303 18.68 -20.98 36.74
N SER A 304 18.10 -21.98 36.08
CA SER A 304 17.58 -23.18 36.72
C SER A 304 18.66 -23.97 37.48
N ILE A 305 19.87 -24.10 36.93
CA ILE A 305 20.99 -24.74 37.63
C ILE A 305 21.37 -23.94 38.88
N LEU A 306 21.45 -22.60 38.79
CA LEU A 306 21.81 -21.75 39.93
C LEU A 306 20.74 -21.76 41.03
N GLU A 307 19.47 -21.79 40.65
CA GLU A 307 18.34 -21.88 41.59
C GLU A 307 18.32 -23.22 42.33
N ASN A 308 18.63 -24.31 41.63
CA ASN A 308 18.69 -25.66 42.20
C ASN A 308 20.02 -25.99 42.90
N LEU A 309 21.02 -25.10 42.82
CA LEU A 309 22.32 -25.29 43.46
C LEU A 309 22.21 -25.26 45.00
N VAL A 310 21.14 -24.66 45.53
CA VAL A 310 20.87 -24.51 46.96
C VAL A 310 19.67 -25.40 47.31
N PRO A 311 19.88 -26.64 47.80
CA PRO A 311 18.76 -27.49 48.21
C PRO A 311 18.00 -26.87 49.39
N ASP A 312 16.70 -27.18 49.47
CA ASP A 312 15.82 -26.73 50.55
C ASP A 312 16.40 -27.18 51.91
N GLN A 313 16.56 -26.22 52.81
CA GLN A 313 17.31 -26.40 54.05
C GLN A 313 16.36 -26.99 55.10
N GLY A 314 16.33 -28.32 55.21
CA GLY A 314 15.60 -29.00 56.28
C GLY A 314 16.14 -28.67 57.68
N ASP A 315 15.37 -28.96 58.71
CA ASP A 315 15.82 -28.85 60.11
C ASP A 315 17.05 -29.73 60.34
N ALA A 316 18.14 -29.12 60.80
CA ALA A 316 19.39 -29.83 61.08
C ALA A 316 19.19 -30.80 62.25
N SER A 317 19.43 -32.10 62.01
CA SER A 317 19.32 -33.15 63.01
C SER A 317 20.63 -33.43 63.76
N SER A 318 21.75 -32.86 63.30
CA SER A 318 23.08 -32.96 63.91
C SER A 318 23.90 -31.67 63.76
N ASP A 319 24.92 -31.49 64.60
CA ASP A 319 25.88 -30.37 64.50
C ASP A 319 26.60 -30.33 63.15
N PHE A 320 26.84 -31.50 62.53
CA PHE A 320 27.45 -31.59 61.20
C PHE A 320 26.51 -31.07 60.09
N GLU A 321 25.22 -31.40 60.16
CA GLU A 321 24.21 -30.85 59.25
C GLU A 321 24.02 -29.35 59.47
N ALA A 322 24.09 -28.86 60.71
CA ALA A 322 24.00 -27.43 61.01
C ALA A 322 25.16 -26.62 60.39
N VAL A 323 26.39 -27.18 60.40
CA VAL A 323 27.56 -26.57 59.74
C VAL A 323 27.42 -26.61 58.22
N GLN A 324 27.01 -27.74 57.63
CA GLN A 324 26.77 -27.81 56.17
C GLN A 324 25.67 -26.83 55.71
N ASN A 325 24.57 -26.73 56.46
CA ASN A 325 23.48 -25.82 56.12
C ASN A 325 23.93 -24.35 56.18
N ARG A 326 24.86 -24.01 57.10
CA ARG A 326 25.45 -22.67 57.18
C ARG A 326 26.35 -22.37 55.98
N GLU A 327 27.19 -23.31 55.56
CA GLU A 327 28.06 -23.16 54.39
C GLU A 327 27.26 -23.00 53.09
N LEU A 328 26.21 -23.82 52.91
CA LEU A 328 25.31 -23.73 51.75
C LEU A 328 24.56 -22.39 51.72
N ARG A 329 24.20 -21.83 52.89
CA ARG A 329 23.53 -20.52 52.98
C ARG A 329 24.45 -19.37 52.54
N VAL A 330 25.72 -19.41 52.89
CA VAL A 330 26.71 -18.42 52.43
C VAL A 330 26.87 -18.46 50.91
N ILE A 331 26.96 -19.67 50.34
CA ILE A 331 27.02 -19.83 48.88
C ILE A 331 25.74 -19.29 48.23
N ALA A 332 24.57 -19.62 48.79
CA ALA A 332 23.28 -19.14 48.30
C ALA A 332 23.20 -17.61 48.27
N GLU A 333 23.63 -16.95 49.35
CA GLU A 333 23.66 -15.49 49.43
C GLU A 333 24.59 -14.85 48.40
N MET A 334 25.70 -15.52 48.04
CA MET A 334 26.63 -15.02 47.02
C MET A 334 26.16 -15.28 45.58
N VAL A 335 25.43 -16.37 45.33
CA VAL A 335 24.90 -16.73 44.01
C VAL A 335 23.62 -15.95 43.68
N LYS A 336 22.80 -15.63 44.68
CA LYS A 336 21.51 -14.96 44.51
C LYS A 336 21.55 -13.68 43.65
N PRO A 337 22.48 -12.73 43.84
CA PRO A 337 22.55 -11.53 42.99
C PRO A 337 22.81 -11.83 41.50
N VAL A 338 23.52 -12.92 41.20
CA VAL A 338 23.77 -13.35 39.82
C VAL A 338 22.52 -13.95 39.21
N ALA A 339 21.82 -14.82 39.95
CA ALA A 339 20.53 -15.36 39.53
C ALA A 339 19.50 -14.24 39.31
N ASP A 340 19.44 -13.25 40.20
CA ASP A 340 18.54 -12.09 40.05
C ASP A 340 18.89 -11.25 38.81
N SER A 341 20.18 -11.06 38.51
CA SER A 341 20.62 -10.37 37.29
C SER A 341 20.26 -11.14 36.02
N LEU A 342 20.42 -12.47 35.99
CA LEU A 342 19.99 -13.31 34.88
C LEU A 342 18.46 -13.29 34.71
N ARG A 343 17.71 -13.30 35.81
CA ARG A 343 16.24 -13.18 35.78
C ARG A 343 15.79 -11.84 35.23
N HIS A 344 16.44 -10.74 35.63
CA HIS A 344 16.17 -9.42 35.07
C HIS A 344 16.51 -9.34 33.58
N ALA A 345 17.62 -9.95 33.17
CA ALA A 345 18.00 -10.02 31.76
C ALA A 345 16.96 -10.79 30.93
N LEU A 346 16.50 -11.94 31.42
CA LEU A 346 15.48 -12.76 30.78
C LEU A 346 14.16 -11.98 30.61
N ALA A 347 13.72 -11.28 31.67
CA ALA A 347 12.50 -10.46 31.62
C ALA A 347 12.59 -9.32 30.58
N ASN A 348 13.78 -8.74 30.37
CA ASN A 348 14.00 -7.71 29.36
C ASN A 348 14.02 -8.28 27.94
N LEU A 349 14.42 -9.54 27.76
CA LEU A 349 14.44 -10.20 26.45
C LEU A 349 13.03 -10.66 26.01
N ASP A 350 12.21 -11.16 26.94
CA ASP A 350 10.83 -11.59 26.66
C ASP A 350 9.89 -10.42 26.32
N GLY A 351 10.09 -9.26 26.94
CA GLY A 351 9.25 -8.07 26.73
C GLY A 351 9.31 -7.49 25.31
N GLU A 352 10.35 -7.84 24.54
CA GLU A 352 10.59 -7.35 23.17
C GLU A 352 10.20 -8.36 22.08
N ALA A 353 9.64 -9.52 22.42
CA ALA A 353 9.18 -10.49 21.43
C ALA A 353 7.97 -9.94 20.65
N VAL A 354 8.26 -9.09 19.67
CA VAL A 354 7.27 -8.59 18.72
C VAL A 354 6.71 -9.82 18.03
N ALA A 355 5.48 -10.21 18.41
CA ALA A 355 4.63 -11.10 17.65
C ALA A 355 4.20 -10.36 16.37
N ALA A 356 5.18 -10.00 15.53
CA ALA A 356 4.92 -9.41 14.25
C ALA A 356 4.34 -10.51 13.37
N ARG A 357 3.08 -10.34 13.01
CA ARG A 357 2.49 -11.11 11.92
C ARG A 357 3.29 -10.75 10.67
N PRO A 358 3.85 -11.73 9.92
CA PRO A 358 4.63 -11.42 8.73
C PRO A 358 3.77 -10.60 7.77
N ALA A 359 4.18 -9.35 7.55
CA ALA A 359 3.50 -8.43 6.67
C ALA A 359 3.80 -8.80 5.21
N ARG A 360 2.80 -8.72 4.34
CA ARG A 360 2.98 -8.88 2.89
C ARG A 360 2.33 -7.70 2.18
N PRO A 361 2.88 -7.28 1.02
CA PRO A 361 2.23 -6.27 0.21
C PRO A 361 0.81 -6.71 -0.17
N LEU A 362 -0.13 -5.79 -0.01
CA LEU A 362 -1.53 -6.00 -0.42
C LEU A 362 -1.65 -6.01 -1.94
N ASP A 363 -2.55 -6.85 -2.45
CA ASP A 363 -3.03 -6.79 -3.83
C ASP A 363 -3.72 -5.43 -4.10
N ALA A 364 -3.75 -4.98 -5.35
CA ALA A 364 -4.29 -3.68 -5.75
C ALA A 364 -5.73 -3.44 -5.25
N LEU A 365 -6.59 -4.46 -5.27
CA LEU A 365 -7.96 -4.33 -4.78
C LEU A 365 -8.01 -4.10 -3.26
N GLU A 366 -7.22 -4.87 -2.51
CA GLU A 366 -7.14 -4.75 -1.05
C GLU A 366 -6.45 -3.44 -0.64
N ALA A 367 -5.40 -3.06 -1.37
CA ALA A 367 -4.66 -1.83 -1.16
C ALA A 367 -5.55 -0.59 -1.34
N ILE A 368 -6.43 -0.56 -2.34
CA ILE A 368 -7.35 0.59 -2.53
C ILE A 368 -8.33 0.73 -1.37
N ARG A 369 -8.79 -0.40 -0.81
CA ARG A 369 -9.67 -0.38 0.37
C ARG A 369 -8.93 0.10 1.61
N ALA A 370 -7.70 -0.36 1.80
CA ALA A 370 -6.85 0.05 2.92
C ALA A 370 -6.49 1.55 2.82
N TYR A 371 -6.06 2.01 1.64
CA TYR A 371 -5.56 3.36 1.41
C TYR A 371 -6.57 4.29 0.72
N TRP A 372 -7.87 4.07 0.92
CA TRP A 372 -8.93 4.82 0.22
C TRP A 372 -8.84 6.34 0.44
N VAL A 373 -8.41 6.76 1.64
CA VAL A 373 -8.22 8.18 1.99
C VAL A 373 -7.09 8.82 1.17
N ALA A 374 -5.98 8.10 0.98
CA ALA A 374 -4.86 8.59 0.17
C ALA A 374 -5.25 8.71 -1.32
N LEU A 375 -6.26 7.97 -1.75
CA LEU A 375 -6.77 7.93 -3.12
C LEU A 375 -7.99 8.84 -3.35
N LEU A 376 -8.31 9.74 -2.41
CA LEU A 376 -9.44 10.67 -2.56
C LEU A 376 -9.45 11.43 -3.91
N PRO A 377 -8.32 11.94 -4.43
CA PRO A 377 -8.32 12.59 -5.75
C PRO A 377 -8.80 11.66 -6.88
N GLN A 378 -8.38 10.40 -6.86
CA GLN A 378 -8.78 9.38 -7.85
C GLN A 378 -10.24 9.00 -7.68
N TRP A 379 -10.74 8.86 -6.45
CA TRP A 379 -12.16 8.65 -6.18
C TRP A 379 -13.03 9.79 -6.70
N ILE A 380 -12.63 11.04 -6.41
CA ILE A 380 -13.34 12.23 -6.87
C ILE A 380 -13.31 12.30 -8.40
N ALA A 381 -12.16 12.06 -9.03
CA ALA A 381 -12.03 12.07 -10.48
C ALA A 381 -12.94 11.00 -11.14
N SER A 382 -12.99 9.81 -10.55
CA SER A 382 -13.84 8.72 -11.04
C SER A 382 -15.33 9.05 -10.94
N ILE A 383 -15.78 9.50 -9.76
CA ILE A 383 -17.17 9.90 -9.55
C ILE A 383 -17.53 11.07 -10.47
N PHE A 384 -16.63 12.04 -10.63
CA PHE A 384 -16.82 13.17 -11.52
C PHE A 384 -16.97 12.72 -12.98
N LEU A 385 -16.18 11.76 -13.44
CA LEU A 385 -16.24 11.24 -14.80
C LEU A 385 -17.63 10.67 -15.12
N ASP A 386 -18.17 9.86 -14.20
CA ASP A 386 -19.51 9.27 -14.32
C ASP A 386 -20.64 10.32 -14.26
N LEU A 387 -20.48 11.33 -13.40
CA LEU A 387 -21.46 12.40 -13.20
C LEU A 387 -21.30 13.57 -14.17
N SER A 388 -20.23 13.62 -14.96
CA SER A 388 -19.95 14.73 -15.88
C SER A 388 -21.10 15.05 -16.84
N PRO A 389 -21.90 14.08 -17.34
CA PRO A 389 -23.06 14.38 -18.18
C PRO A 389 -24.19 15.09 -17.44
N LEU A 390 -24.27 15.02 -16.10
CA LEU A 390 -25.27 15.72 -15.32
C LEU A 390 -25.19 17.24 -15.52
N ALA A 391 -23.97 17.79 -15.58
CA ALA A 391 -23.76 19.22 -15.80
C ALA A 391 -24.31 19.67 -17.16
N LEU A 392 -24.06 18.87 -18.21
CA LEU A 392 -24.62 19.11 -19.54
C LEU A 392 -26.16 19.06 -19.53
N LEU A 393 -26.75 18.14 -18.78
CA LEU A 393 -28.20 18.03 -18.65
C LEU A 393 -28.80 19.27 -17.99
N VAL A 394 -28.16 19.80 -16.95
CA VAL A 394 -28.59 21.04 -16.29
C VAL A 394 -28.57 22.21 -17.27
N ILE A 395 -27.50 22.34 -18.06
CA ILE A 395 -27.37 23.39 -19.08
C ILE A 395 -28.47 23.27 -20.14
N GLN A 396 -28.73 22.05 -20.64
CA GLN A 396 -29.79 21.83 -21.63
C GLN A 396 -31.19 22.14 -21.07
N LEU A 397 -31.45 21.76 -19.82
CA LEU A 397 -32.74 22.00 -19.17
C LEU A 397 -32.97 23.50 -18.96
N ALA A 398 -31.94 24.24 -18.57
CA ALA A 398 -31.99 25.70 -18.46
C ALA A 398 -32.25 26.36 -19.82
N GLY A 399 -31.51 25.96 -20.86
CA GLY A 399 -31.68 26.50 -22.21
C GLY A 399 -33.06 26.23 -22.81
N ARG A 400 -33.61 25.02 -22.65
CA ARG A 400 -34.96 24.69 -23.17
C ARG A 400 -36.08 25.46 -22.45
N ARG A 401 -35.98 25.65 -21.14
CA ARG A 401 -36.98 26.41 -20.38
C ARG A 401 -37.03 27.87 -20.81
N GLU A 402 -35.88 28.48 -21.06
CA GLU A 402 -35.82 29.86 -21.55
C GLU A 402 -36.54 30.03 -22.89
N VAL A 403 -36.33 29.08 -23.83
CA VAL A 403 -37.03 29.06 -25.12
C VAL A 403 -38.54 28.88 -24.96
N GLU A 404 -38.99 28.05 -24.02
CA GLU A 404 -40.42 27.86 -23.73
C GLU A 404 -41.06 29.13 -23.14
N HIS A 405 -40.37 29.84 -22.25
CA HIS A 405 -40.83 31.12 -21.70
C HIS A 405 -41.02 32.17 -22.79
N LEU A 406 -40.01 32.37 -23.65
CA LEU A 406 -40.07 33.34 -24.75
C LEU A 406 -41.21 33.05 -25.75
N ASN A 407 -41.45 31.76 -26.05
CA ASN A 407 -42.52 31.35 -26.96
C ASN A 407 -43.93 31.56 -26.37
N ASN A 408 -44.10 31.44 -25.05
CA ASN A 408 -45.38 31.70 -24.40
C ASN A 408 -45.70 33.20 -24.37
N ASP A 409 -44.71 34.06 -24.07
CA ASP A 409 -44.86 35.51 -24.11
C ASP A 409 -45.26 36.03 -25.51
N HIS A 410 -44.71 35.41 -26.57
CA HIS A 410 -45.09 35.72 -27.95
C HIS A 410 -46.54 35.34 -28.29
N ARG A 411 -47.05 34.24 -27.72
CA ARG A 411 -48.44 33.80 -27.94
C ARG A 411 -49.45 34.69 -27.21
N GLU A 412 -49.12 35.12 -25.99
CA GLU A 412 -49.99 36.04 -25.24
C GLU A 412 -49.97 37.46 -25.81
N GLY A 413 -48.83 37.91 -26.34
CA GLY A 413 -48.71 39.21 -27.02
C GLY A 413 -49.37 39.27 -28.40
N ALA A 414 -49.57 38.14 -29.08
CA ALA A 414 -50.25 38.09 -30.39
C ALA A 414 -51.78 37.91 -30.30
N SER A 415 -52.30 37.58 -29.12
CA SER A 415 -53.75 37.41 -28.84
C SER A 415 -54.41 38.67 -28.26
N LYS A 416 -53.63 39.72 -27.98
CA LYS A 416 -54.11 41.07 -27.64
C LYS A 416 -53.96 41.97 -28.86
#